data_AF-A0A849I6Z9-F1
#
_entry.id   AF-A0A849I6Z9-F1
#
_cell.length_a   1.000
_cell.length_b   1.000
_cell.length_c   1.000
_cell.angle_alpha   90.00
_cell.angle_beta   90.00
_cell.angle_gamma   90.00
#
_symmetry.space_group_name_H-M   'P 1'
#
loop_
_entity.id
_entity.type
_entity.pdbx_description
1 polymer ?
#
loop_
_entity_poly.entity_id
_entity_poly.type
_entity_poly.pdbx_seq_one_letter_code
_entity_poly.pdbx_strand_id
1 'polypeptide(L)'
;MILRLLPVLGVAALVIPGASAQAGPCTAQIDAAQAAVDARIDAVAGAGRAGTESREARLHRQPTPGSVAQAEGKLGEGAQAERALAALGRAREADRANDASGCEAALAEVRRALQ
;
A
#
# COMPACT_ATOMS: atom_id res chain seq x y z
N MET A 1 21.58 -17.79 -66.32
CA MET A 1 21.66 -16.67 -65.37
C MET A 1 20.25 -16.14 -65.13
N ILE A 2 19.52 -16.71 -64.15
CA ILE A 2 18.29 -16.11 -63.59
C ILE A 2 18.35 -16.34 -62.08
N LEU A 3 18.35 -15.22 -61.37
CA LEU A 3 18.65 -15.04 -59.95
C LEU A 3 17.54 -15.65 -59.08
N ARG A 4 17.87 -16.61 -58.20
CA ARG A 4 16.94 -17.09 -57.17
C ARG A 4 16.80 -15.99 -56.10
N LEU A 5 15.70 -15.25 -56.15
CA LEU A 5 15.30 -14.32 -55.10
C LEU A 5 14.90 -15.13 -53.85
N LEU A 6 15.81 -15.24 -52.88
CA LEU A 6 15.43 -15.64 -51.52
C LEU A 6 14.66 -14.46 -50.90
N PRO A 7 13.44 -14.67 -50.36
CA PRO A 7 12.82 -13.66 -49.53
C PRO A 7 13.60 -13.60 -48.22
N VAL A 8 14.43 -12.58 -48.06
CA VAL A 8 14.98 -12.21 -46.75
C VAL A 8 13.79 -11.71 -45.94
N LEU A 9 13.20 -12.59 -45.13
CA LEU A 9 12.31 -12.17 -44.04
C LEU A 9 13.17 -11.35 -43.07
N GLY A 10 13.22 -10.05 -43.29
CA GLY A 10 13.83 -9.12 -42.36
C GLY A 10 13.02 -9.14 -41.07
N VAL A 11 13.51 -9.85 -40.06
CA VAL A 11 13.05 -9.67 -38.68
C VAL A 11 13.51 -8.29 -38.26
N ALA A 12 12.66 -7.29 -38.46
CA ALA A 12 12.84 -5.99 -37.83
C ALA A 12 12.66 -6.21 -36.32
N ALA A 13 13.79 -6.43 -35.62
CA ALA A 13 13.82 -6.44 -34.17
C ALA A 13 13.46 -5.02 -33.71
N LEU A 14 12.19 -4.83 -33.34
CA LEU A 14 11.70 -3.60 -32.74
C LEU A 14 12.36 -3.50 -31.35
N VAL A 15 13.54 -2.88 -31.29
CA VAL A 15 14.17 -2.53 -30.01
C VAL A 15 13.35 -1.38 -29.46
N ILE A 16 12.35 -1.71 -28.64
CA ILE A 16 11.66 -0.71 -27.82
C ILE A 16 12.71 -0.25 -26.79
N PRO A 17 13.16 1.01 -26.81
CA PRO A 17 13.94 1.52 -25.70
C PRO A 17 13.04 1.39 -24.47
N GLY A 18 13.40 0.49 -23.55
CA GLY A 18 12.75 0.42 -22.26
C GLY A 18 12.93 1.78 -21.62
N ALA A 19 11.87 2.59 -21.60
CA ALA A 19 11.82 3.76 -20.77
C ALA A 19 12.04 3.23 -19.36
N SER A 20 13.25 3.42 -18.83
CA SER A 20 13.54 3.12 -17.44
C SER A 20 12.48 3.87 -16.66
N ALA A 21 11.52 3.17 -16.05
CA ALA A 21 10.64 3.81 -15.10
C ALA A 21 11.59 4.29 -14.00
N GLN A 22 11.92 5.59 -13.99
CA GLN A 22 12.70 6.14 -12.90
C GLN A 22 11.84 5.97 -11.66
N ALA A 23 12.16 4.94 -10.87
CA ALA A 23 11.67 4.82 -9.52
C ALA A 23 11.97 6.15 -8.82
N GLY A 24 10.98 6.68 -8.11
CA GLY A 24 11.15 7.93 -7.39
C GLY A 24 12.26 7.82 -6.33
N PRO A 25 12.61 8.96 -5.69
CA PRO A 25 13.77 9.06 -4.82
C PRO A 25 13.75 8.10 -3.62
N CYS A 26 12.59 7.52 -3.26
CA CYS A 26 12.43 6.69 -2.08
C CYS A 26 11.60 5.41 -2.31
N THR A 27 11.34 4.99 -3.57
CA THR A 27 10.49 3.83 -3.88
C THR A 27 10.84 2.56 -3.08
N ALA A 28 12.13 2.20 -2.99
CA ALA A 28 12.54 1.01 -2.23
C ALA A 28 12.22 1.11 -0.71
N GLN A 29 12.23 2.33 -0.17
CA GLN A 29 11.93 2.57 1.25
C GLN A 29 10.41 2.54 1.49
N ILE A 30 9.61 2.96 0.50
CA ILE A 30 8.15 2.81 0.52
C ILE A 30 7.77 1.34 0.51
N ASP A 31 8.42 0.51 -0.31
CA ASP A 31 8.14 -0.93 -0.37
C ASP A 31 8.43 -1.61 0.98
N ALA A 32 9.57 -1.29 1.59
CA ALA A 32 9.91 -1.78 2.92
C ALA A 32 8.92 -1.29 3.99
N ALA A 33 8.49 -0.03 3.91
CA ALA A 33 7.50 0.53 4.82
C ALA A 33 6.12 -0.10 4.65
N GLN A 34 5.67 -0.37 3.42
CA GLN A 34 4.43 -1.10 3.13
C GLN A 34 4.46 -2.48 3.77
N ALA A 35 5.54 -3.25 3.55
CA ALA A 35 5.69 -4.57 4.15
C ALA A 35 5.65 -4.54 5.68
N ALA A 36 6.24 -3.51 6.31
CA ALA A 36 6.18 -3.33 7.75
C ALA A 36 4.78 -2.97 8.26
N VAL A 37 4.04 -2.13 7.52
CA VAL A 37 2.64 -1.80 7.84
C VAL A 37 1.77 -3.05 7.74
N ASP A 38 1.91 -3.82 6.66
CA ASP A 38 1.13 -5.06 6.46
C ASP A 38 1.42 -6.08 7.55
N ALA A 39 2.70 -6.32 7.86
CA ALA A 39 3.09 -7.23 8.94
C ALA A 39 2.53 -6.79 10.30
N ARG A 40 2.47 -5.47 10.56
CA ARG A 40 1.87 -4.95 11.79
C ARG A 40 0.36 -5.18 11.83
N ILE A 41 -0.34 -4.94 10.72
CA ILE A 41 -1.79 -5.18 10.60
C ILE A 41 -2.06 -6.67 10.85
N ASP A 42 -1.34 -7.56 10.20
CA ASP A 42 -1.49 -9.01 10.36
C ASP A 42 -1.22 -9.46 11.80
N ALA A 43 -0.21 -8.87 12.47
CA ALA A 43 0.14 -9.21 13.84
C ALA A 43 -0.94 -8.82 14.87
N VAL A 44 -1.79 -7.83 14.57
CA VAL A 44 -2.83 -7.35 15.49
C VAL A 44 -4.25 -7.69 15.04
N ALA A 45 -4.42 -8.18 13.80
CA ALA A 45 -5.70 -8.60 13.27
C ALA A 45 -6.31 -9.72 14.15
N GLY A 46 -7.57 -9.55 14.53
CA GLY A 46 -8.27 -10.49 15.41
C GLY A 46 -7.83 -10.47 16.89
N ALA A 47 -6.80 -9.70 17.25
CA ALA A 47 -6.37 -9.47 18.64
C ALA A 47 -7.01 -8.21 19.27
N GLY A 48 -8.15 -7.76 18.71
CA GLY A 48 -8.91 -6.61 19.17
C GLY A 48 -9.36 -6.74 20.63
N ARG A 49 -9.64 -5.60 21.26
CA ARG A 49 -10.12 -5.54 22.64
C ARG A 49 -11.60 -5.90 22.67
N ALA A 50 -12.01 -6.61 23.70
CA ALA A 50 -13.43 -6.76 23.99
C ALA A 50 -14.02 -5.40 24.43
N GLY A 51 -15.13 -5.00 23.79
CA GLY A 51 -15.95 -3.87 24.23
C GLY A 51 -17.14 -4.31 25.07
N THR A 52 -17.84 -3.35 25.67
CA THR A 52 -19.13 -3.61 26.34
C THR A 52 -20.17 -4.06 25.31
N GLU A 53 -20.95 -5.09 25.65
CA GLU A 53 -22.06 -5.54 24.81
C GLU A 53 -23.07 -4.41 24.59
N SER A 54 -23.37 -4.10 23.33
CA SER A 54 -24.34 -3.08 22.96
C SER A 54 -25.76 -3.64 22.96
N ARG A 55 -26.77 -2.76 23.02
CA ARG A 55 -28.18 -3.17 22.88
C ARG A 55 -28.42 -3.84 21.52
N GLU A 56 -27.75 -3.37 20.47
CA GLU A 56 -27.88 -3.87 19.10
C GLU A 56 -27.37 -5.29 18.96
N ALA A 57 -26.31 -5.66 19.70
CA ALA A 57 -25.77 -7.02 19.73
C ALA A 57 -26.78 -8.05 20.26
N ARG A 58 -27.72 -7.61 21.11
CA ARG A 58 -28.77 -8.46 21.71
C ARG A 58 -29.99 -8.69 20.81
N LEU A 59 -30.06 -8.08 19.63
CA LEU A 59 -31.23 -8.12 18.76
C LEU A 59 -31.27 -9.35 17.83
N HIS A 60 -30.45 -10.38 18.06
CA HIS A 60 -30.37 -11.62 17.27
C HIS A 60 -30.23 -11.40 15.75
N ARG A 61 -29.62 -10.28 15.37
CA ARG A 61 -29.34 -9.90 13.98
C ARG A 61 -27.84 -9.77 13.82
N GLN A 62 -27.33 -10.20 12.67
CA GLN A 62 -25.90 -10.16 12.44
C GLN A 62 -25.40 -8.72 12.28
N PRO A 63 -24.21 -8.40 12.83
CA PRO A 63 -23.55 -7.14 12.55
C PRO A 63 -23.35 -6.95 11.05
N THR A 64 -23.52 -5.73 10.57
CA THR A 64 -23.03 -5.35 9.24
C THR A 64 -21.55 -4.96 9.34
N PRO A 65 -20.77 -5.07 8.25
CA PRO A 65 -19.38 -4.63 8.26
C PRO A 65 -19.19 -3.20 8.78
N GLY A 66 -20.09 -2.27 8.40
CA GLY A 66 -20.05 -0.89 8.89
C GLY A 66 -20.32 -0.75 10.40
N SER A 67 -21.21 -1.58 10.97
CA SER A 67 -21.43 -1.57 12.43
C SER A 67 -20.25 -2.13 13.21
N VAL A 68 -19.54 -3.12 12.65
CA VAL A 68 -18.31 -3.68 13.24
C VAL A 68 -17.21 -2.61 13.22
N ALA A 69 -16.94 -2.01 12.06
CA ALA A 69 -15.94 -0.95 11.93
C ALA A 69 -16.22 0.25 12.84
N GLN A 70 -17.49 0.63 13.03
CA GLN A 70 -17.85 1.70 13.98
C GLN A 70 -17.56 1.29 15.44
N ALA A 71 -17.84 0.05 15.83
CA ALA A 71 -17.56 -0.45 17.17
C ALA A 71 -16.04 -0.52 17.43
N GLU A 72 -15.27 -1.04 16.47
CA GLU A 72 -13.80 -1.07 16.48
C GLU A 72 -13.21 0.35 16.59
N GLY A 73 -13.73 1.31 15.82
CA GLY A 73 -13.30 2.71 15.87
C GLY A 73 -13.56 3.37 17.23
N LYS A 74 -14.68 3.06 17.90
CA LYS A 74 -14.94 3.52 19.28
C LYS A 74 -13.96 2.92 20.29
N LEU A 75 -13.47 1.73 20.01
CA LEU A 75 -12.40 1.08 20.77
C LEU A 75 -11.01 1.56 20.34
N GLY A 76 -10.89 2.50 19.42
CA GLY A 76 -9.60 2.99 18.91
C GLY A 76 -8.79 1.92 18.18
N GLU A 77 -9.43 0.82 17.78
CA GLU A 77 -8.80 -0.22 16.97
C GLU A 77 -8.53 0.32 15.57
N GLY A 78 -7.46 -0.18 14.94
CA GLY A 78 -7.05 0.29 13.61
C GLY A 78 -6.44 1.69 13.57
N ALA A 79 -6.60 2.55 14.59
CA ALA A 79 -6.14 3.95 14.55
C ALA A 79 -4.62 4.12 14.32
N GLN A 80 -3.79 3.16 14.75
CA GLN A 80 -2.36 3.14 14.41
C GLN A 80 -2.14 2.78 12.93
N ALA A 81 -2.81 1.74 12.44
CA ALA A 81 -2.72 1.29 11.05
C ALA A 81 -3.23 2.36 10.07
N GLU A 82 -4.35 3.01 10.36
CA GLU A 82 -4.89 4.11 9.55
C GLU A 82 -3.89 5.28 9.45
N ARG A 83 -3.27 5.67 10.57
CA ARG A 83 -2.22 6.70 10.58
C ARG A 83 -1.00 6.29 9.75
N ALA A 84 -0.58 5.03 9.86
CA ALA A 84 0.54 4.50 9.09
C ALA A 84 0.22 4.46 7.59
N LEU A 85 -0.97 4.00 7.19
CA LEU A 85 -1.44 3.98 5.81
C LEU A 85 -1.57 5.38 5.22
N ALA A 86 -2.08 6.35 5.99
CA ALA A 86 -2.16 7.75 5.56
C ALA A 86 -0.76 8.35 5.35
N ALA A 87 0.19 8.09 6.24
CA ALA A 87 1.58 8.51 6.09
C ALA A 87 2.26 7.84 4.88
N LEU A 88 1.98 6.56 4.63
CA LEU A 88 2.48 5.86 3.46
C LEU A 88 1.90 6.42 2.14
N GLY A 89 0.63 6.87 2.17
CA GLY A 89 0.02 7.63 1.08
C GLY A 89 0.80 8.92 0.78
N ARG A 90 1.13 9.71 1.81
CA ARG A 90 1.97 10.91 1.66
C ARG A 90 3.36 10.59 1.11
N ALA A 91 3.99 9.51 1.57
CA ALA A 91 5.29 9.09 1.06
C ALA A 91 5.24 8.79 -0.44
N ARG A 92 4.20 8.07 -0.90
CA ARG A 92 3.97 7.78 -2.33
C ARG A 92 3.69 9.02 -3.17
N GLU A 93 3.03 10.02 -2.61
CA GLU A 93 2.79 11.30 -3.28
C GLU A 93 4.09 12.09 -3.43
N ALA A 94 4.91 12.17 -2.37
CA ALA A 94 6.21 12.82 -2.41
C ALA A 94 7.19 12.12 -3.36
N ASP A 95 7.22 10.78 -3.38
CA ASP A 95 8.02 9.99 -4.33
C ASP A 95 7.66 10.32 -5.78
N ARG A 96 6.36 10.36 -6.10
CA ARG A 96 5.85 10.74 -7.43
C ARG A 96 6.17 12.20 -7.79
N ALA A 97 6.28 13.07 -6.80
CA ALA A 97 6.67 14.47 -6.98
C ALA A 97 8.20 14.68 -7.03
N ASN A 98 8.99 13.61 -6.93
CA ASN A 98 10.46 13.67 -6.77
C ASN A 98 10.91 14.52 -5.56
N ASP A 99 10.08 14.57 -4.51
CA ASP A 99 10.38 15.23 -3.24
C ASP A 99 10.96 14.22 -2.25
N ALA A 100 12.29 14.09 -2.26
CA ALA A 100 13.01 13.19 -1.36
C ALA A 100 12.77 13.55 0.12
N SER A 101 12.78 14.84 0.45
CA SER A 101 12.65 15.31 1.84
C SER A 101 11.25 15.07 2.42
N GLY A 102 10.21 15.36 1.63
CA GLY A 102 8.82 15.07 1.99
C GLY A 102 8.58 13.57 2.10
N CYS A 103 9.21 12.77 1.24
CA CYS A 103 9.12 11.32 1.35
C CYS A 103 9.75 10.79 2.64
N GLU A 104 10.97 11.20 2.97
CA GLU A 104 11.65 10.80 4.20
C GLU A 104 10.87 11.20 5.45
N ALA A 105 10.30 12.42 5.45
CA ALA A 105 9.45 12.90 6.54
C ALA A 105 8.19 12.02 6.71
N ALA A 106 7.51 11.70 5.61
CA ALA A 106 6.34 10.83 5.61
C ALA A 106 6.70 9.39 6.06
N LEU A 107 7.83 8.85 5.64
CA LEU A 107 8.32 7.55 6.10
C LEU A 107 8.66 7.55 7.59
N ALA A 108 9.16 8.67 8.14
CA ALA A 108 9.35 8.80 9.58
C ALA A 108 8.01 8.79 10.33
N GLU A 109 6.95 9.37 9.77
CA GLU A 109 5.60 9.28 10.33
C GLU A 109 5.05 7.85 10.30
N VAL A 110 5.29 7.08 9.22
CA VAL A 110 4.96 5.65 9.17
C VAL A 110 5.61 4.93 10.36
N ARG A 111 6.92 5.12 10.57
CA ARG A 111 7.66 4.47 11.66
C ARG A 111 7.10 4.83 13.04
N ARG A 112 6.72 6.09 13.26
CA ARG A 112 6.10 6.54 14.53
C ARG A 112 4.71 5.95 14.74
N ALA A 113 3.94 5.74 13.67
CA ALA A 113 2.60 5.16 13.76
C ALA A 113 2.62 3.66 14.10
N LEU A 114 3.73 2.97 13.84
CA LEU A 114 3.92 1.54 14.14
C LEU A 114 4.44 1.24 15.56
N GLN A 115 4.77 2.29 16.34
CA GLN A 115 5.27 2.16 17.72
C GLN A 115 4.13 2.11 18.75
#